data_AF-A0A3S1AHP8-F1
#
_entry.id   AF-A0A3S1AHP8-F1
#
_cell.length_a   1.000
_cell.length_b   1.000
_cell.length_c   1.000
_cell.angle_alpha   90.00
_cell.angle_beta   90.00
_cell.angle_gamma   90.00
#
_symmetry.space_group_name_H-M   'P 1'
#
loop_
_entity.id
_entity.type
_entity.pdbx_description
1 polymer ?
#
loop_
_entity_poly.entity_id
_entity_poly.type
_entity_poly.pdbx_seq_one_letter_code
_entity_poly.pdbx_strand_id
1 'polypeptide(L)'
;MTAINANTRALIKGYLEGFIEGLINTYKGREIIKPDSAVEYLSRTSPKGQLKPFQAAIIPPEMIRINEFERGLSTKLGNSFEECARLIALQHHQDARRSYDITAEVSLAAFAEAERQKEYYESAAEKGKSKPSLEKMITAVLNAQRTDDLETKKVRADLSKSAPKFLTM
;
A
#
# COMPACT_ATOMS: atom_id res chain seq x y z
N MET A 1 10.50 21.46 -17.03
CA MET A 1 11.14 20.58 -16.02
C MET A 1 10.65 19.16 -16.26
N THR A 2 11.54 18.18 -16.39
CA THR A 2 11.16 16.77 -16.44
C THR A 2 10.75 16.31 -15.04
N ALA A 3 9.55 15.74 -14.91
CA ALA A 3 9.02 15.29 -13.60
C ALA A 3 9.89 14.19 -12.96
N ILE A 4 10.62 13.42 -13.76
CA ILE A 4 11.51 12.32 -13.32
C ILE A 4 12.86 12.50 -14.00
N ASN A 5 13.93 12.60 -13.20
CA ASN A 5 15.30 12.73 -13.69
C ASN A 5 15.86 11.39 -14.21
N ALA A 6 17.01 11.42 -14.89
CA ALA A 6 17.60 10.23 -15.52
C ALA A 6 17.98 9.13 -14.51
N ASN A 7 18.50 9.52 -13.33
CA ASN A 7 18.91 8.58 -12.29
C ASN A 7 17.71 7.87 -11.67
N THR A 8 16.67 8.62 -11.29
CA THR A 8 15.42 8.07 -10.77
C THR A 8 14.76 7.14 -11.79
N ARG A 9 14.78 7.50 -13.08
CA ARG A 9 14.27 6.65 -14.17
C ARG A 9 15.04 5.34 -14.26
N ALA A 10 16.37 5.37 -14.14
CA ALA A 10 17.20 4.16 -14.16
C ALA A 10 16.91 3.25 -12.95
N LEU A 11 16.73 3.83 -11.77
CA LEU A 11 16.35 3.08 -10.55
C LEU A 11 14.98 2.42 -10.68
N ILE A 12 13.98 3.16 -11.17
CA ILE A 12 12.63 2.61 -11.43
C ILE A 12 12.72 1.46 -12.44
N LYS A 13 13.48 1.65 -13.53
CA LYS A 13 13.65 0.61 -14.53
C LYS A 13 14.28 -0.66 -13.94
N GLY A 14 15.39 -0.54 -13.21
CA GLY A 14 16.05 -1.68 -12.59
C GLY A 14 15.17 -2.41 -11.56
N TYR A 15 14.36 -1.66 -10.80
CA TYR A 15 13.38 -2.25 -9.91
C TYR A 15 12.33 -3.07 -10.66
N LEU A 16 11.75 -2.51 -11.74
CA LEU A 16 10.73 -3.20 -12.53
C LEU A 16 11.30 -4.43 -13.26
N GLU A 17 12.53 -4.37 -13.74
CA GLU A 17 13.23 -5.51 -14.33
C GLU A 17 13.39 -6.64 -13.30
N GLY A 18 13.92 -6.33 -12.10
CA GLY A 18 14.06 -7.31 -11.02
C GLY A 18 12.72 -7.87 -10.53
N PHE A 19 11.67 -7.05 -10.50
CA PHE A 19 10.31 -7.49 -10.18
C PHE A 19 9.79 -8.54 -11.18
N ILE A 20 9.93 -8.28 -12.48
CA ILE A 20 9.50 -9.20 -13.54
C ILE A 20 10.35 -10.47 -13.53
N GLU A 21 11.67 -10.37 -13.39
CA GLU A 21 12.55 -11.54 -13.28
C GLU A 21 12.21 -12.40 -12.07
N GLY A 22 11.98 -11.79 -10.90
CA GLY A 22 11.55 -12.49 -9.70
C GLY A 22 10.22 -13.23 -9.87
N LEU A 23 9.26 -12.61 -10.56
CA LEU A 23 8.01 -13.25 -10.94
C LEU A 23 8.26 -14.44 -11.88
N ILE A 24 8.98 -14.24 -12.98
CA ILE A 24 9.28 -15.30 -13.95
C ILE A 24 9.95 -16.49 -13.26
N ASN A 25 10.96 -16.25 -12.43
CA ASN A 25 11.68 -17.30 -11.72
C ASN A 25 10.77 -18.09 -10.76
N THR A 26 9.82 -17.41 -10.11
CA THR A 26 8.84 -18.06 -9.22
C THR A 26 7.97 -19.09 -9.97
N TYR A 27 7.58 -18.79 -11.20
CA TYR A 27 6.64 -19.63 -11.96
C TYR A 27 7.32 -20.57 -12.97
N LYS A 28 8.55 -20.26 -13.42
CA LYS A 28 9.33 -21.09 -14.35
C LYS A 28 9.71 -22.44 -13.74
N GLY A 29 10.00 -22.48 -12.44
CA GLY A 29 10.38 -23.70 -11.72
C GLY A 29 9.23 -24.52 -11.15
N ARG A 30 7.96 -24.11 -11.37
CA ARG A 30 6.80 -24.86 -10.84
C ARG A 30 6.51 -26.07 -11.71
N GLU A 31 6.69 -27.26 -11.13
CA GLU A 31 6.15 -28.49 -11.69
C GLU A 31 4.63 -28.51 -11.50
N ILE A 32 3.90 -28.67 -12.61
CA ILE A 32 2.46 -28.87 -12.59
C ILE A 32 2.25 -30.32 -12.98
N ILE A 33 1.93 -31.15 -11.99
CA ILE A 33 1.75 -32.59 -12.16
C ILE A 33 0.47 -32.83 -12.97
N LYS A 34 0.64 -33.14 -14.25
CA LYS A 34 -0.45 -33.53 -15.12
C LYS A 34 -1.00 -34.90 -14.68
N PRO A 35 -2.33 -35.08 -14.64
CA PRO A 35 -2.89 -36.41 -14.52
C PRO A 35 -2.80 -37.16 -15.84
N ASP A 36 -2.36 -38.41 -15.79
CA ASP A 36 -2.27 -39.28 -16.97
C ASP A 36 -3.65 -39.79 -17.43
N SER A 37 -4.64 -39.80 -16.53
CA SER A 37 -6.01 -40.17 -16.84
C SER A 37 -7.02 -39.50 -15.90
N ALA A 38 -8.30 -39.48 -16.31
CA ALA A 38 -9.39 -39.01 -15.46
C ALA A 38 -9.53 -39.83 -14.17
N VAL A 39 -9.26 -41.14 -14.23
CA VAL A 39 -9.32 -42.06 -13.08
C VAL A 39 -8.20 -41.74 -12.09
N GLU A 40 -6.98 -41.50 -12.60
CA GLU A 40 -5.85 -41.09 -11.77
C GLU A 40 -6.10 -39.73 -11.11
N TYR A 41 -6.70 -38.78 -11.82
CA TYR A 41 -7.02 -37.48 -11.22
C TYR A 41 -8.03 -37.60 -10.08
N LEU A 42 -9.11 -38.36 -10.30
CA LEU A 42 -10.19 -38.54 -9.33
C LEU A 42 -9.76 -39.37 -8.11
N SER A 43 -8.67 -40.13 -8.20
CA SER A 43 -8.09 -40.86 -7.06
C SER A 43 -7.15 -40.00 -6.21
N ARG A 44 -6.74 -38.81 -6.67
CA ARG A 44 -5.89 -37.91 -5.89
C ARG A 44 -6.67 -37.32 -4.71
N THR A 45 -6.03 -37.31 -3.54
CA THR A 45 -6.55 -36.63 -2.34
C THR A 45 -5.58 -35.54 -1.90
N SER A 46 -6.07 -34.30 -1.71
CA SER A 46 -5.25 -33.22 -1.16
C SER A 46 -5.59 -32.99 0.31
N PRO A 47 -4.67 -33.27 1.25
CA PRO A 47 -4.90 -33.03 2.69
C PRO A 47 -5.07 -31.53 3.02
N LYS A 48 -4.67 -30.63 2.13
CA LYS A 48 -4.84 -29.17 2.25
C LYS A 48 -5.97 -28.61 1.37
N GLY A 49 -6.80 -29.47 0.76
CA GLY A 49 -7.88 -29.05 -0.14
C GLY A 49 -7.40 -28.38 -1.44
N GLN A 50 -6.14 -28.62 -1.84
CA GLN A 50 -5.54 -28.04 -3.04
C GLN A 50 -5.85 -28.84 -4.31
N LEU A 51 -6.68 -29.90 -4.20
CA LEU A 51 -7.12 -30.64 -5.37
C LEU A 51 -8.04 -29.72 -6.18
N LYS A 52 -7.65 -29.43 -7.42
CA LYS A 52 -8.44 -28.57 -8.29
C LYS A 52 -9.75 -29.29 -8.69
N PRO A 53 -10.76 -28.57 -9.20
CA PRO A 53 -11.94 -29.20 -9.80
C PRO A 53 -11.56 -30.00 -11.07
N PHE A 54 -12.31 -31.06 -11.40
CA PHE A 54 -12.08 -31.90 -12.60
C PHE A 54 -11.88 -31.11 -13.89
N GLN A 55 -12.59 -30.00 -14.06
CA GLN A 55 -12.44 -29.11 -15.21
C GLN A 55 -11.02 -28.55 -15.36
N ALA A 56 -10.33 -28.30 -14.24
CA ALA A 56 -8.94 -27.87 -14.24
C ALA A 56 -7.95 -29.00 -14.57
N ALA A 57 -8.35 -30.27 -14.52
CA ALA A 57 -7.55 -31.41 -14.98
C ALA A 57 -7.45 -31.47 -16.51
N ILE A 58 -8.45 -30.90 -17.20
CA ILE A 58 -8.52 -30.85 -18.67
C ILE A 58 -7.68 -29.68 -19.21
N ILE A 59 -7.48 -28.64 -18.40
CA ILE A 59 -6.68 -27.48 -18.77
C ILE A 59 -5.20 -27.89 -18.83
N PRO A 60 -4.48 -27.60 -19.93
CA PRO A 60 -3.06 -27.88 -20.02
C PRO A 60 -2.27 -27.22 -18.87
N PRO A 61 -1.23 -27.89 -18.32
CA PRO A 61 -0.42 -27.34 -17.24
C PRO A 61 0.19 -25.98 -17.60
N GLU A 62 0.53 -25.75 -18.88
CA GLU A 62 1.04 -24.49 -19.39
C GLU A 62 0.04 -23.34 -19.18
N MET A 63 -1.25 -23.59 -19.46
CA MET A 63 -2.32 -22.60 -19.27
C MET A 63 -2.57 -22.32 -17.79
N ILE A 64 -2.47 -23.33 -16.94
CA ILE A 64 -2.55 -23.15 -15.47
C ILE A 64 -1.38 -22.27 -14.99
N ARG A 65 -0.17 -22.52 -15.50
CA ARG A 65 1.03 -21.72 -15.16
C ARG A 65 0.86 -20.26 -15.56
N ILE A 66 0.33 -19.99 -16.75
CA ILE A 66 0.06 -18.63 -17.24
C ILE A 66 -0.97 -17.92 -16.34
N ASN A 67 -2.10 -18.57 -16.05
CA ASN A 67 -3.13 -17.99 -15.18
C ASN A 67 -2.60 -17.69 -13.77
N GLU A 68 -1.78 -18.57 -13.20
CA GLU A 68 -1.17 -18.34 -11.89
C GLU A 68 -0.11 -17.22 -11.93
N PHE A 69 0.65 -17.11 -13.02
CA PHE A 69 1.56 -15.99 -13.25
C PHE A 69 0.81 -14.67 -13.32
N GLU A 70 -0.27 -14.58 -14.10
CA GLU A 70 -1.09 -13.37 -14.23
C GLU A 70 -1.68 -12.93 -12.89
N ARG A 71 -2.18 -13.89 -12.09
CA ARG A 71 -2.65 -13.61 -10.73
C ARG A 71 -1.52 -13.10 -9.83
N GLY A 72 -0.34 -13.71 -9.90
CA GLY A 72 0.84 -13.28 -9.15
C GLY A 72 1.30 -11.88 -9.54
N LEU A 73 1.31 -11.58 -10.83
CA LEU A 73 1.59 -10.27 -11.38
C LEU A 73 0.57 -9.25 -10.85
N SER A 74 -0.72 -9.49 -11.05
CA SER A 74 -1.81 -8.58 -10.65
C SER A 74 -1.78 -8.27 -9.15
N THR A 75 -1.63 -9.30 -8.30
CA THR A 75 -1.61 -9.12 -6.84
C THR A 75 -0.38 -8.35 -6.34
N LYS A 76 0.80 -8.54 -6.96
CA LYS A 76 2.04 -7.87 -6.55
C LYS A 76 2.28 -6.54 -7.25
N LEU A 77 1.51 -6.22 -8.29
CA LEU A 77 1.63 -4.99 -9.05
C LEU A 77 1.40 -3.74 -8.19
N GLY A 78 0.46 -3.81 -7.24
CA GLY A 78 0.19 -2.71 -6.30
C GLY A 78 1.45 -2.26 -5.53
N ASN A 79 2.18 -3.20 -4.94
CA ASN A 79 3.44 -2.93 -4.24
C ASN A 79 4.51 -2.35 -5.17
N SER A 80 4.46 -2.71 -6.46
CA SER A 80 5.42 -2.21 -7.45
C SER A 80 5.20 -0.73 -7.77
N PHE A 81 3.94 -0.29 -7.87
CA PHE A 81 3.62 1.12 -8.05
C PHE A 81 3.98 1.95 -6.82
N GLU A 82 3.74 1.42 -5.63
CA GLU A 82 4.13 2.07 -4.38
C GLU A 82 5.65 2.30 -4.30
N GLU A 83 6.45 1.31 -4.68
CA GLU A 83 7.90 1.44 -4.68
C GLU A 83 8.40 2.44 -5.74
N CYS A 84 7.78 2.46 -6.92
CA CYS A 84 8.03 3.50 -7.92
C CYS A 84 7.73 4.89 -7.36
N ALA A 85 6.61 5.06 -6.65
CA ALA A 85 6.25 6.33 -6.02
C ALA A 85 7.26 6.74 -4.94
N ARG A 86 7.75 5.80 -4.13
CA ARG A 86 8.82 6.03 -3.15
C ARG A 86 10.12 6.52 -3.81
N LEU A 87 10.52 5.90 -4.92
CA LEU A 87 11.70 6.32 -5.69
C LEU A 87 11.55 7.74 -6.26
N ILE A 88 10.34 8.09 -6.74
CA ILE A 88 10.04 9.46 -7.18
C ILE A 88 10.08 10.43 -6.00
N ALA A 89 9.55 10.07 -4.83
CA ALA A 89 9.59 10.92 -3.64
C ALA A 89 11.03 11.19 -3.19
N LEU A 90 11.93 10.20 -3.24
CA LEU A 90 13.36 10.38 -2.93
C LEU A 90 14.10 11.33 -3.88
N GLN A 91 13.54 11.63 -5.05
CA GLN A 91 14.10 12.67 -5.91
C GLN A 91 13.93 14.07 -5.31
N HIS A 92 12.86 14.28 -4.54
CA HIS A 92 12.45 15.59 -4.01
C HIS A 92 12.64 15.71 -2.50
N HIS A 93 12.80 14.60 -1.80
CA HIS A 93 12.87 14.51 -0.35
C HIS A 93 14.10 13.70 0.07
N GLN A 94 14.68 14.04 1.22
CA GLN A 94 15.87 13.37 1.75
C GLN A 94 15.57 11.93 2.19
N ASP A 95 14.39 11.71 2.73
CA ASP A 95 13.92 10.39 3.17
C ASP A 95 12.45 10.25 2.77
N ALA A 96 12.09 9.06 2.29
CA ALA A 96 10.72 8.70 1.92
C ALA A 96 10.46 7.27 2.37
N ARG A 97 9.56 7.09 3.35
CA ARG A 97 9.23 5.78 3.92
C ARG A 97 7.73 5.58 3.98
N ARG A 98 7.29 4.44 3.50
CA ARG A 98 5.90 4.00 3.65
C ARG A 98 5.67 3.44 5.05
N SER A 99 4.45 3.55 5.55
CA SER A 99 4.02 2.87 6.78
C SER A 99 4.94 3.17 7.97
N TYR A 100 5.44 4.40 8.03
CA TYR A 100 6.26 4.86 9.12
C TYR A 100 5.37 5.05 10.35
N ASP A 101 5.74 4.37 11.42
CA ASP A 101 5.04 4.47 12.68
C ASP A 101 5.53 5.72 13.41
N ILE A 102 4.67 6.73 13.51
CA ILE A 102 4.89 7.94 14.30
C ILE A 102 4.34 7.67 15.70
N THR A 103 5.17 7.89 16.71
CA THR A 103 4.76 7.84 18.11
C THR A 103 4.91 9.22 18.70
N ALA A 104 3.83 9.77 19.23
CA ALA A 104 3.80 11.09 19.84
C ALA A 104 2.83 11.12 21.01
N GLU A 105 3.12 11.97 21.98
CA GLU A 105 2.16 12.34 23.02
C GLU A 105 1.16 13.33 22.44
N VAL A 106 -0.12 12.99 22.54
CA VAL A 106 -1.22 13.83 22.04
C VAL A 106 -2.21 14.09 23.16
N SER A 107 -2.75 15.31 23.21
CA SER A 107 -3.82 15.66 24.14
C SER A 107 -5.10 14.91 23.76
N LEU A 108 -5.68 14.21 24.73
CA LEU A 108 -6.93 13.48 24.52
C LEU A 108 -8.09 14.44 24.20
N ALA A 109 -8.13 15.61 24.84
CA ALA A 109 -9.10 16.64 24.54
C ALA A 109 -8.98 17.14 23.09
N ALA A 110 -7.78 17.39 22.58
CA ALA A 110 -7.57 17.76 21.18
C ALA A 110 -8.01 16.65 20.21
N PHE A 111 -7.69 15.38 20.55
CA PHE A 111 -8.07 14.24 19.73
C PHE A 111 -9.59 14.06 19.66
N ALA A 112 -10.28 14.18 20.80
CA ALA A 112 -11.74 14.13 20.86
C ALA A 112 -12.39 15.28 20.08
N GLU A 113 -11.80 16.48 20.12
CA GLU A 113 -12.29 17.61 19.34
C GLU A 113 -12.11 17.38 17.83
N ALA A 114 -11.02 16.74 17.41
CA ALA A 114 -10.81 16.41 16.00
C ALA A 114 -11.91 15.48 15.45
N GLU A 115 -12.31 14.46 16.21
CA GLU A 115 -13.43 13.59 15.84
C GLU A 115 -14.76 14.36 15.79
N ARG A 116 -15.03 15.26 16.76
CA ARG A 116 -16.23 16.11 16.72
C ARG A 116 -16.27 17.02 15.50
N GLN A 117 -15.15 17.62 15.14
CA GLN A 117 -15.07 18.49 13.96
C GLN A 117 -15.30 17.70 12.67
N LYS A 118 -14.81 16.45 12.59
CA LYS A 118 -15.10 15.53 11.49
C LYS A 118 -16.59 15.20 11.41
N GLU A 119 -17.22 14.80 12.50
CA GLU A 119 -18.67 14.53 12.55
C GLU A 119 -19.50 15.77 12.18
N TYR A 120 -19.08 16.95 12.65
CA TYR A 120 -19.72 18.21 12.31
C TYR A 120 -19.60 18.52 10.81
N TYR A 121 -18.44 18.27 10.22
CA TYR A 121 -18.20 18.46 8.79
C TYR A 121 -19.03 17.50 7.92
N GLU A 122 -19.11 16.23 8.32
CA GLU A 122 -19.89 15.20 7.63
C GLU A 122 -21.40 15.50 7.73
N SER A 123 -21.90 15.80 8.93
CA SER A 123 -23.33 16.09 9.16
C SER A 123 -23.80 17.44 8.58
N ALA A 124 -22.90 18.40 8.38
CA ALA A 124 -23.22 19.65 7.69
C ALA A 124 -23.65 19.42 6.23
N ALA A 125 -23.09 18.39 5.58
CA ALA A 125 -23.47 18.01 4.22
C ALA A 125 -24.90 17.46 4.15
N GLU A 126 -25.31 16.67 5.15
CA GLU A 126 -26.64 16.06 5.22
C GLU A 126 -27.74 17.06 5.57
N LYS A 127 -27.40 18.08 6.38
CA LYS A 127 -28.36 19.06 6.91
C LYS A 127 -28.44 20.37 6.11
N GLY A 128 -27.77 20.44 4.95
CA GLY A 128 -27.75 21.63 4.10
C GLY A 128 -27.11 22.87 4.76
N LYS A 129 -26.24 22.66 5.77
CA LYS A 129 -25.52 23.74 6.45
C LYS A 129 -24.18 24.00 5.78
N SER A 130 -23.66 25.22 5.92
CA SER A 130 -22.32 25.55 5.44
C SER A 130 -21.27 24.75 6.23
N LYS A 131 -20.39 24.06 5.50
CA LYS A 131 -19.29 23.31 6.09
C LYS A 131 -18.32 24.27 6.79
N PRO A 132 -17.79 23.91 7.98
CA PRO A 132 -16.73 24.69 8.59
C PRO A 132 -15.50 24.73 7.66
N SER A 133 -14.79 25.85 7.63
CA SER A 133 -13.51 25.92 6.91
C SER A 133 -12.45 25.10 7.65
N LEU A 134 -11.49 24.55 6.91
CA LEU A 134 -10.40 23.75 7.47
C LEU A 134 -9.64 24.53 8.56
N GLU A 135 -9.39 25.82 8.35
CA GLU A 135 -8.70 26.69 9.31
C GLU A 135 -9.47 26.79 10.64
N LYS A 136 -10.81 26.89 10.59
CA LYS A 136 -11.65 26.94 11.79
C LYS A 136 -11.61 25.62 12.55
N MET A 137 -11.65 24.50 11.83
CA MET A 137 -11.56 23.16 12.44
C MET A 137 -10.21 22.96 13.13
N ILE A 138 -9.10 23.32 12.45
CA ILE A 138 -7.75 23.25 13.01
C ILE A 138 -7.65 24.13 14.27
N THR A 139 -8.15 25.36 14.20
CA THR A 139 -8.13 26.28 15.35
C THR A 139 -8.90 25.72 16.55
N ALA A 140 -10.06 25.09 16.32
CA ALA A 140 -10.82 24.46 17.41
C ALA A 140 -10.04 23.32 18.08
N VAL A 141 -9.38 22.47 17.30
CA VAL A 141 -8.55 21.36 17.80
C VAL A 141 -7.36 21.89 18.62
N LEU A 142 -6.67 22.91 18.12
CA LEU A 142 -5.54 23.52 18.82
C LEU A 142 -5.97 24.18 20.14
N ASN A 143 -7.13 24.84 20.17
CA ASN A 143 -7.66 25.46 21.38
C ASN A 143 -8.14 24.44 22.43
N ALA A 144 -8.53 23.24 22.00
CA ALA A 144 -8.93 22.16 22.89
C ALA A 144 -7.73 21.42 23.51
N GLN A 145 -6.50 21.70 23.05
CA GLN A 145 -5.29 21.06 23.54
C GLN A 145 -5.07 21.36 25.03
N ARG A 146 -4.74 20.31 25.77
CA ARG A 146 -4.31 20.39 27.17
C ARG A 146 -2.99 19.66 27.36
N THR A 147 -2.29 20.01 28.43
CA THR A 147 -0.99 19.44 28.79
C THR A 147 -1.08 18.43 29.93
N ASP A 148 -2.23 18.34 30.58
CA ASP A 148 -2.50 17.44 31.71
C ASP A 148 -3.15 16.10 31.28
N ASP A 149 -3.48 15.92 30.01
CA ASP A 149 -4.19 14.76 29.46
C ASP A 149 -3.47 14.10 28.26
N LEU A 150 -2.14 14.12 28.28
CA LEU A 150 -1.32 13.57 27.22
C LEU A 150 -1.33 12.04 27.24
N GLU A 151 -1.64 11.43 26.10
CA GLU A 151 -1.53 9.99 25.87
C GLU A 151 -0.59 9.71 24.70
N THR A 152 0.27 8.70 24.86
CA THR A 152 1.09 8.23 23.74
C THR A 152 0.21 7.53 22.71
N LYS A 153 0.12 8.09 21.49
CA LYS A 153 -0.55 7.45 20.37
C LYS A 153 0.46 7.06 19.29
N LYS A 154 0.15 5.94 18.64
CA LYS A 154 0.91 5.42 17.49
C LYS A 154 0.04 5.58 16.25
N VAL A 155 0.51 6.35 15.28
CA VAL A 155 -0.16 6.57 14.01
C VAL A 155 0.77 6.12 12.89
N ARG A 156 0.23 5.37 11.93
CA ARG A 156 0.96 4.96 10.74
C ARG A 156 0.71 5.95 9.63
N ALA A 157 1.78 6.54 9.10
CA ALA A 157 1.72 7.52 8.03
C ALA A 157 2.84 7.28 7.01
N ASP A 158 2.68 7.85 5.82
CA ASP A 158 3.77 7.92 4.86
C ASP A 158 4.64 9.13 5.18
N LEU A 159 5.93 8.90 5.37
CA LEU A 159 6.91 9.90 5.78
C LEU A 159 7.64 10.46 4.57
N SER A 160 7.64 11.78 4.42
CA SER A 160 8.60 12.51 3.59
C SER A 160 9.36 13.53 4.45
N LYS A 161 10.70 13.46 4.44
CA LYS A 161 11.55 14.46 5.11
C LYS A 161 12.11 15.44 4.09
N SER A 162 11.77 16.71 4.25
CA SER A 162 12.42 17.81 3.53
C SER A 162 13.78 18.09 4.17
N ALA A 163 14.82 18.35 3.38
CA ALA A 163 16.10 18.81 3.91
C ALA A 163 15.88 20.13 4.70
N PRO A 164 16.59 20.35 5.83
CA PRO A 164 16.55 21.63 6.50
C PRO A 164 16.97 22.70 5.49
N LYS A 165 16.09 23.68 5.23
CA LYS A 165 16.50 24.91 4.56
C LYS A 165 17.46 25.58 5.51
N PHE A 166 18.76 25.38 5.32
CA PHE A 166 19.74 26.29 5.88
C PHE A 166 19.38 27.68 5.33
N LEU A 167 18.83 28.52 6.19
CA LEU A 167 18.75 29.95 5.97
C LEU A 167 20.20 30.43 5.88
N THR A 168 20.74 30.45 4.67
CA THR A 168 21.89 31.30 4.35
C THR A 168 21.37 32.74 4.49
N MET A 169 21.73 33.36 5.61
CA MET A 169 21.75 34.81 5.77
C MET A 169 22.72 35.44 4.77
#